data_AF-A0A1N6SC49-F1
#
_entry.id   AF-A0A1N6SC49-F1
#
_cell.length_a   1.000
_cell.length_b   1.000
_cell.length_c   1.000
_cell.angle_alpha   90.00
_cell.angle_beta   90.00
_cell.angle_gamma   90.00
#
_symmetry.space_group_name_H-M   'P 1'
#
loop_
_entity.id
_entity.type
_entity.pdbx_description
1 polymer ?
#
loop_
_entity_poly.entity_id
_entity_poly.type
_entity_poly.pdbx_seq_one_letter_code
_entity_poly.pdbx_strand_id
1 'polypeptide(L)'
;MNSLDRAREGTWRAARDRLRRPRDLLALYFQEPLQEEPRKALQETARELQNAAEGGMLEVKRRRFSQLYQELAEAQFSNSPLRHLPELASRGALLVVVVGLQGAILRDQSAWGEQTLPAHGHNPPRSEEAAGEPGAAEEMRLIVADVKDIMAKDPSARMDGAIKNILLQLQKYKKEAATFQKLKEQASEYRLEMYTRTFSASFQEIFSSIRRNYQEYQARKTGTPLMDTSKWSAVVVDQMEEAHRIHATALFLTKEQSNLREPLVTLARRAETAGALLDRDQEAARACAGGDQEAWRLNRAIAQEAARRLLDWTDSPHPEES
;
A
#
# COMPACT_ATOMS: atom_id res chain seq x y z
N MET A 1 -4.32 35.08 -1.00
CA MET A 1 -3.63 33.79 -0.82
C MET A 1 -2.13 34.08 -0.72
N ASN A 2 -1.52 33.79 0.43
CA ASN A 2 -0.10 34.12 0.64
C ASN A 2 0.81 33.16 -0.18
N SER A 3 2.14 33.39 -0.20
CA SER A 3 3.09 32.53 -0.95
C SER A 3 3.08 31.08 -0.45
N LEU A 4 2.99 30.88 0.87
CA LEU A 4 2.91 29.58 1.51
C LEU A 4 1.64 28.80 1.07
N ASP A 5 0.49 29.45 1.05
CA ASP A 5 -0.78 28.85 0.63
C ASP A 5 -0.72 28.41 -0.85
N ARG A 6 -0.11 29.22 -1.72
CA ARG A 6 0.11 28.85 -3.14
C ARG A 6 1.02 27.64 -3.28
N ALA A 7 2.12 27.60 -2.54
CA ALA A 7 3.05 26.47 -2.57
C ALA A 7 2.37 25.17 -2.08
N ARG A 8 1.60 25.26 -1.00
CA ARG A 8 0.82 24.15 -0.44
C ARG A 8 -0.24 23.63 -1.42
N GLU A 9 -1.05 24.52 -1.99
CA GLU A 9 -2.11 24.13 -2.93
C GLU A 9 -1.56 23.43 -4.18
N GLY A 10 -0.47 23.96 -4.77
CA GLY A 10 0.15 23.37 -5.96
C GLY A 10 0.72 21.99 -5.71
N THR A 11 1.44 21.81 -4.61
CA THR A 11 2.05 20.51 -4.24
C THR A 11 0.99 19.50 -3.77
N TRP A 12 -0.07 19.96 -3.10
CA TRP A 12 -1.19 19.10 -2.73
C TRP A 12 -1.93 18.52 -3.93
N ARG A 13 -2.24 19.35 -4.94
CA ARG A 13 -2.87 18.86 -6.18
C ARG A 13 -2.02 17.78 -6.85
N ALA A 14 -0.72 18.02 -6.94
CA ALA A 14 0.22 17.05 -7.49
C ALA A 14 0.24 15.73 -6.71
N ALA A 15 0.18 15.78 -5.37
CA ALA A 15 0.12 14.59 -4.52
C ALA A 15 -1.22 13.83 -4.70
N ARG A 16 -2.33 14.56 -4.72
CA ARG A 16 -3.68 14.01 -4.89
C ARG A 16 -3.83 13.28 -6.23
N ASP A 17 -3.29 13.84 -7.30
CA ASP A 17 -3.35 13.22 -8.64
C ASP A 17 -2.56 11.90 -8.72
N ARG A 18 -1.53 11.76 -7.87
CA ARG A 18 -0.66 10.58 -7.76
C ARG A 18 -1.18 9.51 -6.80
N LEU A 19 -2.28 9.74 -6.10
CA LEU A 19 -2.88 8.75 -5.19
C LEU A 19 -3.20 7.41 -5.86
N ARG A 20 -3.47 7.41 -7.16
CA ARG A 20 -3.73 6.19 -7.94
C ARG A 20 -2.47 5.32 -8.10
N ARG A 21 -1.29 5.92 -7.97
CA ARG A 21 0.02 5.29 -8.11
C ARG A 21 0.92 5.77 -6.96
N PRO A 22 0.78 5.20 -5.76
CA PRO A 22 1.54 5.62 -4.58
C PRO A 22 3.05 5.69 -4.77
N ARG A 23 3.63 4.88 -5.67
CA ARG A 23 5.05 4.97 -6.03
C ARG A 23 5.42 6.34 -6.58
N ASP A 24 4.53 6.98 -7.33
CA ASP A 24 4.74 8.34 -7.87
C ASP A 24 4.83 9.39 -6.75
N LEU A 25 4.33 9.11 -5.54
CA LEU A 25 4.54 9.96 -4.37
C LEU A 25 6.01 9.95 -3.93
N LEU A 26 6.74 8.84 -4.11
CA LEU A 26 8.18 8.79 -3.83
C LEU A 26 8.93 9.76 -4.72
N ALA A 27 8.64 9.76 -6.02
CA ALA A 27 9.22 10.71 -6.96
C ALA A 27 8.89 12.17 -6.60
N LEU A 28 7.67 12.42 -6.10
CA LEU A 28 7.26 13.77 -5.68
C LEU A 28 8.00 14.27 -4.43
N TYR A 29 8.21 13.41 -3.43
CA TYR A 29 8.71 13.83 -2.12
C TYR A 29 10.19 13.54 -1.84
N PHE A 30 10.76 12.49 -2.43
CA PHE A 30 12.11 12.00 -2.12
C PHE A 30 13.08 12.04 -3.30
N GLN A 31 12.60 12.45 -4.48
CA GLN A 31 13.32 12.42 -5.76
C GLN A 31 13.70 10.99 -6.18
N GLU A 32 13.71 10.72 -7.49
CA GLU A 32 14.22 9.47 -8.04
C GLU A 32 15.49 9.77 -8.84
N PRO A 33 16.59 9.01 -8.65
CA PRO A 33 16.75 7.84 -7.77
C PRO A 33 16.68 8.16 -6.27
N LEU A 34 16.09 7.24 -5.46
CA LEU A 34 16.00 7.40 -4.01
C LEU A 34 17.41 7.45 -3.38
N GLN A 35 17.69 8.56 -2.71
CA GLN A 35 18.90 8.73 -1.90
C GLN A 35 18.92 7.76 -0.71
N GLU A 36 20.10 7.54 -0.12
CA GLU A 36 20.32 6.56 0.96
C GLU A 36 19.47 6.84 2.21
N GLU A 37 19.43 8.10 2.67
CA GLU A 37 18.66 8.49 3.86
C GLU A 37 17.14 8.29 3.69
N PRO A 38 16.47 8.81 2.63
CA PRO A 38 15.07 8.48 2.35
C PRO A 38 14.80 6.98 2.22
N ARG A 39 15.70 6.23 1.56
CA ARG A 39 15.57 4.77 1.41
C ARG A 39 15.56 4.07 2.77
N LYS A 40 16.52 4.41 3.64
CA LYS A 40 16.59 3.87 4.99
C LYS A 40 15.34 4.21 5.80
N ALA A 41 14.86 5.45 5.72
CA ALA A 41 13.65 5.87 6.42
C ALA A 41 12.39 5.14 5.93
N LEU A 42 12.29 4.85 4.63
CA LEU A 42 11.21 4.03 4.05
C LEU A 42 11.30 2.57 4.52
N GLN A 43 12.49 1.98 4.57
CA GLN A 43 12.72 0.63 5.10
C GLN A 43 12.39 0.52 6.59
N GLU A 44 12.77 1.52 7.39
CA GLU A 44 12.40 1.60 8.81
C GLU A 44 10.88 1.72 8.96
N THR A 45 10.23 2.55 8.13
CA THR A 45 8.76 2.66 8.09
C THR A 45 8.10 1.33 7.72
N ALA A 46 8.68 0.56 6.80
CA ALA A 46 8.18 -0.75 6.45
C ALA A 46 8.29 -1.75 7.61
N ARG A 47 9.42 -1.74 8.34
CA ARG A 47 9.60 -2.56 9.55
C ARG A 47 8.61 -2.17 10.65
N GLU A 48 8.38 -0.88 10.83
CA GLU A 48 7.37 -0.38 11.76
C GLU A 48 5.97 -0.90 11.42
N LEU A 49 5.60 -0.89 10.13
CA LEU A 49 4.32 -1.40 9.65
C LEU A 49 4.21 -2.94 9.80
N GLN A 50 5.29 -3.68 9.60
CA GLN A 50 5.34 -5.14 9.84
C GLN A 50 5.15 -5.48 11.31
N ASN A 51 5.77 -4.69 12.20
CA ASN A 51 5.80 -4.93 13.64
C ASN A 51 4.63 -4.28 14.40
N ALA A 52 3.76 -3.53 13.70
CA ALA A 52 2.57 -2.94 14.30
C ALA A 52 1.61 -4.05 14.76
N ALA A 53 1.50 -4.21 16.08
CA ALA A 53 0.93 -5.41 16.70
C ALA A 53 -0.58 -5.55 16.44
N GLU A 54 -1.39 -4.84 17.23
CA GLU A 54 -2.85 -4.90 17.18
C GLU A 54 -3.43 -3.78 16.33
N GLY A 55 -2.78 -2.61 16.31
CA GLY A 55 -3.35 -1.43 15.67
C GLY A 55 -2.98 -1.23 14.20
N GLY A 56 -2.05 -2.03 13.68
CA GLY A 56 -1.66 -2.03 12.27
C GLY A 56 -1.37 -0.63 11.74
N MET A 57 -2.04 -0.26 10.64
CA MET A 57 -1.84 1.02 9.95
C MET A 57 -2.21 2.21 10.85
N LEU A 58 -3.31 2.10 11.61
CA LEU A 58 -3.77 3.17 12.49
C LEU A 58 -2.76 3.49 13.59
N GLU A 59 -2.14 2.46 14.19
CA GLU A 59 -1.12 2.62 15.23
C GLU A 59 0.09 3.42 14.73
N VAL A 60 0.61 3.05 13.56
CA VAL A 60 1.75 3.74 12.94
C VAL A 60 1.42 5.19 12.64
N LYS A 61 0.23 5.47 12.08
CA LYS A 61 -0.22 6.85 11.83
C LYS A 61 -0.37 7.64 13.12
N ARG A 62 -1.01 7.07 14.15
CA ARG A 62 -1.21 7.71 15.46
C ARG A 62 0.12 8.10 16.09
N ARG A 63 1.10 7.20 16.09
CA ARG A 63 2.45 7.48 16.59
C ARG A 63 3.11 8.62 15.80
N ARG A 64 3.08 8.58 14.47
CA ARG A 64 3.73 9.57 13.61
C ARG A 64 3.10 10.96 13.70
N PHE A 65 1.77 11.05 13.68
CA PHE A 65 1.10 12.32 13.93
C PHE A 65 1.45 12.86 15.32
N SER A 66 1.41 12.03 16.36
CA SER A 66 1.74 12.46 17.72
C SER A 66 3.16 13.03 17.82
N GLN A 67 4.14 12.35 17.22
CA GLN A 67 5.54 12.83 17.17
C GLN A 67 5.64 14.18 16.43
N LEU A 68 5.05 14.30 15.25
CA LEU A 68 5.06 15.55 14.48
C LEU A 68 4.42 16.71 15.26
N TYR A 69 3.29 16.50 15.91
CA TYR A 69 2.62 17.57 16.67
C TYR A 69 3.31 17.88 17.99
N GLN A 70 3.99 16.91 18.62
CA GLN A 70 4.83 17.18 19.79
C GLN A 70 5.97 18.13 19.43
N GLU A 71 6.69 17.87 18.34
CA GLU A 71 7.75 18.76 17.84
C GLU A 71 7.22 20.14 17.43
N LEU A 72 6.06 20.20 16.77
CA LEU A 72 5.40 21.47 16.45
C LEU A 72 4.96 22.23 17.70
N ALA A 73 4.53 21.55 18.76
CA ALA A 73 4.17 22.17 20.03
C ALA A 73 5.39 22.77 20.73
N GLU A 74 6.56 22.13 20.66
CA GLU A 74 7.82 22.72 21.14
C GLU A 74 8.18 24.02 20.43
N ALA A 75 7.72 24.18 19.18
CA ALA A 75 7.91 25.39 18.41
C ALA A 75 7.15 26.57 19.02
N GLN A 76 6.25 26.39 19.99
CA GLN A 76 5.60 27.45 20.77
C GLN A 76 6.49 28.00 21.90
N PHE A 77 7.45 27.21 22.39
CA PHE A 77 8.30 27.57 23.53
C PHE A 77 9.77 27.80 23.16
N SER A 78 10.29 27.13 22.12
CA SER A 78 11.68 27.28 21.68
C SER A 78 11.85 27.43 20.16
N ASN A 79 13.05 27.84 19.75
CA ASN A 79 13.49 27.82 18.35
C ASN A 79 14.14 26.48 17.94
N SER A 80 14.14 25.47 18.81
CA SER A 80 14.76 24.16 18.51
C SER A 80 14.14 23.52 17.26
N PRO A 81 12.81 23.52 17.06
CA PRO A 81 12.22 22.93 15.85
C PRO A 81 12.61 23.64 14.55
N LEU A 82 12.96 24.93 14.61
CA LEU A 82 13.44 25.67 13.42
C LEU A 82 14.78 25.13 12.92
N ARG A 83 15.58 24.50 13.78
CA ARG A 83 16.85 23.86 13.39
C ARG A 83 16.65 22.50 12.70
N HIS A 84 15.47 21.90 12.87
CA HIS A 84 15.14 20.56 12.37
C HIS A 84 14.00 20.59 11.34
N LEU A 85 13.83 21.72 10.64
CA LEU A 85 12.81 21.87 9.60
C LEU A 85 12.97 20.87 8.44
N PRO A 86 14.18 20.55 7.94
CA PRO A 86 14.35 19.52 6.92
C PRO A 86 13.84 18.16 7.38
N GLU A 87 14.14 17.76 8.61
CA GLU A 87 13.73 16.49 9.20
C GLU A 87 12.21 16.44 9.42
N LEU A 88 11.62 17.54 9.90
CA LEU A 88 10.18 17.69 10.05
C LEU A 88 9.47 17.58 8.68
N ALA A 89 10.03 18.19 7.64
CA ALA A 89 9.52 18.09 6.28
C ALA A 89 9.58 16.63 5.76
N SER A 90 10.70 15.94 5.96
CA SER A 90 10.88 14.54 5.57
C SER A 90 9.93 13.60 6.31
N ARG A 91 9.75 13.78 7.62
CA ARG A 91 8.77 13.00 8.41
C ARG A 91 7.33 13.22 7.94
N GLY A 92 6.97 14.47 7.62
CA GLY A 92 5.68 14.79 7.02
C GLY A 92 5.47 14.12 5.67
N ALA A 93 6.49 14.10 4.81
CA ALA A 93 6.46 13.40 3.52
C ALA A 93 6.30 11.88 3.68
N LEU A 94 7.01 11.25 4.62
CA LEU A 94 6.86 9.83 4.90
C LEU A 94 5.42 9.50 5.31
N LEU A 95 4.81 10.33 6.16
CA LEU A 95 3.43 10.15 6.58
C LEU A 95 2.45 10.30 5.41
N VAL A 96 2.70 11.25 4.48
CA VAL A 96 1.93 11.34 3.22
C VAL A 96 2.00 10.04 2.42
N VAL A 97 3.20 9.45 2.28
CA VAL A 97 3.37 8.18 1.55
C VAL A 97 2.64 7.03 2.23
N VAL A 98 2.75 6.91 3.56
CA VAL A 98 2.06 5.86 4.34
C VAL A 98 0.54 5.97 4.19
N VAL A 99 -0.02 7.17 4.35
CA VAL A 99 -1.46 7.42 4.21
C VAL A 99 -1.90 7.21 2.75
N GLY A 100 -1.10 7.65 1.78
CA GLY A 100 -1.36 7.43 0.36
C GLY A 100 -1.37 5.95 -0.03
N LEU A 101 -0.47 5.15 0.57
CA LEU A 101 -0.42 3.70 0.44
C LEU A 101 -1.70 3.03 0.94
N GLN A 102 -2.16 3.38 2.15
CA GLN A 102 -3.47 2.92 2.65
C GLN A 102 -4.57 3.24 1.65
N GLY A 103 -4.65 4.47 1.16
CA GLY A 103 -5.69 4.88 0.21
C GLY A 103 -5.68 4.09 -1.09
N ALA A 104 -4.50 3.72 -1.60
CA ALA A 104 -4.40 2.88 -2.78
C ALA A 104 -4.79 1.43 -2.48
N ILE A 105 -4.41 0.89 -1.32
CA ILE A 105 -4.82 -0.45 -0.88
C ILE A 105 -6.34 -0.53 -0.67
N LEU A 106 -6.97 0.53 -0.14
CA LEU A 106 -8.43 0.61 0.02
C LEU A 106 -9.20 0.62 -1.32
N ARG A 107 -8.58 1.15 -2.37
CA ARG A 107 -9.12 1.12 -3.74
C ARG A 107 -8.84 -0.21 -4.43
N ASP A 108 -7.72 -0.84 -4.10
CA ASP A 108 -7.26 -2.11 -4.64
C ASP A 108 -7.55 -3.25 -3.65
N GLN A 109 -8.83 -3.52 -3.41
CA GLN A 109 -9.28 -4.56 -2.46
C GLN A 109 -8.82 -5.97 -2.86
N SER A 110 -8.38 -6.15 -4.11
CA SER A 110 -7.81 -7.41 -4.58
C SER A 110 -6.47 -7.76 -3.91
N ALA A 111 -5.80 -6.77 -3.32
CA ALA A 111 -4.55 -6.96 -2.60
C ALA A 111 -4.73 -7.56 -1.20
N TRP A 112 -5.97 -7.70 -0.71
CA TRP A 112 -6.23 -8.12 0.68
C TRP A 112 -6.06 -9.63 0.93
N GLY A 113 -5.95 -10.44 -0.13
CA GLY A 113 -5.74 -11.88 -0.02
C GLY A 113 -6.81 -12.61 0.80
N GLU A 114 -6.68 -13.93 0.94
CA GLU A 114 -7.61 -14.76 1.73
C GLU A 114 -7.55 -14.50 3.25
N GLN A 115 -6.68 -13.60 3.71
CA GLN A 115 -6.35 -13.48 5.14
C GLN A 115 -7.31 -12.63 5.98
N THR A 116 -8.30 -11.93 5.43
CA THR A 116 -8.95 -10.86 6.24
C THR A 116 -10.46 -10.76 6.33
N LEU A 117 -11.27 -11.62 5.72
CA LEU A 117 -12.71 -11.55 6.01
C LEU A 117 -13.27 -12.96 6.19
N PRO A 118 -13.80 -13.30 7.38
CA PRO A 118 -14.75 -14.39 7.45
C PRO A 118 -15.92 -13.96 6.59
N ALA A 119 -16.09 -14.63 5.44
CA ALA A 119 -17.41 -14.72 4.83
C ALA A 119 -18.37 -15.13 5.95
N HIS A 120 -19.45 -14.39 6.12
CA HIS A 120 -20.49 -14.80 7.06
C HIS A 120 -20.94 -16.22 6.71
N GLY A 121 -20.51 -17.19 7.52
CA GLY A 121 -20.87 -18.60 7.42
C GLY A 121 -19.80 -19.49 6.79
N HIS A 122 -19.29 -20.41 7.62
CA HIS A 122 -18.48 -21.60 7.31
C HIS A 122 -16.95 -21.43 7.21
N ASN A 123 -16.30 -21.53 8.38
CA ASN A 123 -14.89 -21.93 8.50
C ASN A 123 -14.74 -23.43 8.21
N PRO A 124 -13.61 -23.82 7.60
CA PRO A 124 -12.73 -24.80 8.22
C PRO A 124 -11.38 -24.15 8.55
N PRO A 125 -10.62 -24.68 9.53
CA PRO A 125 -9.41 -24.04 10.00
C PRO A 125 -8.29 -24.26 8.98
N ARG A 126 -7.43 -23.27 8.74
CA ARG A 126 -6.10 -23.59 8.21
C ARG A 126 -5.00 -22.66 8.68
N SER A 127 -3.95 -23.36 9.07
CA SER A 127 -2.72 -22.98 9.73
C SER A 127 -1.87 -21.97 8.97
N GLU A 128 -1.09 -21.22 9.76
CA GLU A 128 0.13 -20.55 9.34
C GLU A 128 1.03 -21.52 8.56
N GLU A 129 1.52 -21.13 7.39
CA GLU A 129 2.81 -21.61 6.87
C GLU A 129 3.44 -20.51 6.00
N ALA A 130 4.76 -20.44 6.09
CA ALA A 130 5.61 -19.47 5.44
C ALA A 130 6.50 -20.19 4.44
N ALA A 131 6.87 -19.45 3.39
CA ALA A 131 8.04 -19.65 2.53
C ALA A 131 8.10 -20.99 1.74
N GLY A 132 7.74 -20.89 0.46
CA GLY A 132 8.17 -21.83 -0.59
C GLY A 132 7.15 -22.89 -1.00
N GLU A 133 5.85 -22.61 -0.89
CA GLU A 133 4.88 -23.69 -0.79
C GLU A 133 4.45 -24.37 -2.11
N PRO A 134 4.44 -25.73 -2.16
CA PRO A 134 3.68 -26.52 -3.13
C PRO A 134 2.17 -26.19 -3.16
N GLY A 135 1.67 -25.39 -2.20
CA GLY A 135 0.29 -24.90 -2.13
C GLY A 135 -0.12 -23.98 -3.28
N ALA A 136 0.75 -23.08 -3.77
CA ALA A 136 0.36 -22.13 -4.81
C ALA A 136 0.07 -22.79 -6.17
N ALA A 137 0.82 -23.85 -6.50
CA ALA A 137 0.59 -24.63 -7.71
C ALA A 137 -0.69 -25.47 -7.60
N GLU A 138 -1.00 -25.97 -6.40
CA GLU A 138 -2.20 -26.75 -6.14
C GLU A 138 -3.45 -25.86 -6.14
N GLU A 139 -3.40 -24.70 -5.49
CA GLU A 139 -4.45 -23.68 -5.55
C GLU A 139 -4.74 -23.25 -6.99
N MET A 140 -3.69 -23.05 -7.80
CA MET A 140 -3.85 -22.76 -9.22
C MET A 140 -4.61 -23.86 -9.96
N ARG A 141 -4.29 -25.13 -9.70
CA ARG A 141 -5.01 -26.26 -10.30
C ARG A 141 -6.48 -26.27 -9.91
N LEU A 142 -6.79 -25.95 -8.65
CA LEU A 142 -8.16 -25.85 -8.16
C LEU A 142 -8.93 -24.71 -8.84
N ILE A 143 -8.35 -23.50 -8.93
CA ILE A 143 -8.96 -22.36 -9.63
C ILE A 143 -9.23 -22.71 -11.10
N VAL A 144 -8.27 -23.36 -11.76
CA VAL A 144 -8.41 -23.76 -13.17
C VAL A 144 -9.49 -24.81 -13.36
N ALA A 145 -9.58 -25.78 -12.44
CA ALA A 145 -10.62 -26.78 -12.46
C ALA A 145 -12.00 -26.13 -12.28
N ASP A 146 -12.14 -25.22 -11.31
CA ASP A 146 -13.40 -24.54 -11.06
C ASP A 146 -13.82 -23.64 -12.23
N VAL A 147 -12.89 -22.88 -12.83
CA VAL A 147 -13.18 -22.06 -14.02
C VAL A 147 -13.64 -22.92 -15.20
N LYS A 148 -13.07 -24.13 -15.38
CA LYS A 148 -13.54 -25.06 -16.42
C LYS A 148 -14.93 -25.58 -16.13
N ASP A 149 -15.22 -25.93 -14.87
CA ASP A 149 -16.52 -26.40 -14.44
C ASP A 149 -17.59 -25.30 -14.58
N ILE A 150 -17.24 -24.06 -14.22
CA ILE A 150 -18.06 -22.86 -14.43
C ILE A 150 -18.38 -22.71 -15.92
N MET A 151 -17.38 -22.76 -16.79
CA MET A 151 -17.57 -22.62 -18.24
C MET A 151 -18.36 -23.77 -18.85
N ALA A 152 -18.30 -24.98 -18.26
CA ALA A 152 -19.09 -26.12 -18.69
C ALA A 152 -20.57 -25.97 -18.30
N LYS A 153 -20.84 -25.40 -17.11
CA LYS A 153 -22.20 -25.14 -16.60
C LYS A 153 -22.84 -23.89 -17.20
N ASP A 154 -22.04 -22.85 -17.44
CA ASP A 154 -22.44 -21.55 -18.00
C ASP A 154 -21.45 -21.13 -19.12
N PRO A 155 -21.73 -21.48 -20.38
CA PRO A 155 -20.87 -21.11 -21.51
C PRO A 155 -20.72 -19.59 -21.70
N SER A 156 -21.67 -18.79 -21.20
CA SER A 156 -21.62 -17.32 -21.28
C SER A 156 -20.57 -16.72 -20.34
N ALA A 157 -20.18 -17.46 -19.29
CA ALA A 157 -19.13 -17.07 -18.35
C ALA A 157 -17.78 -16.84 -19.05
N ARG A 158 -17.56 -17.42 -20.24
CA ARG A 158 -16.38 -17.14 -21.07
C ARG A 158 -16.26 -15.69 -21.52
N MET A 159 -17.39 -14.97 -21.56
CA MET A 159 -17.44 -13.54 -21.92
C MET A 159 -17.27 -12.63 -20.70
N ASP A 160 -17.28 -13.17 -19.48
CA ASP A 160 -16.95 -12.40 -18.30
C ASP A 160 -15.49 -11.94 -18.36
N GLY A 161 -15.27 -10.65 -18.11
CA GLY A 161 -13.94 -10.04 -18.23
C GLY A 161 -12.90 -10.70 -17.32
N ALA A 162 -13.29 -11.12 -16.12
CA ALA A 162 -12.39 -11.73 -15.16
C ALA A 162 -12.02 -13.16 -15.57
N ILE A 163 -13.00 -13.98 -16.00
CA ILE A 163 -12.72 -15.31 -16.58
C ILE A 163 -11.84 -15.20 -17.83
N LYS A 164 -12.14 -14.25 -18.73
CA LYS A 164 -11.32 -14.01 -19.91
C LYS A 164 -9.87 -13.70 -19.55
N ASN A 165 -9.65 -12.86 -18.53
CA ASN A 165 -8.33 -12.53 -18.04
C ASN A 165 -7.61 -13.74 -17.43
N ILE A 166 -8.31 -14.60 -16.67
CA ILE A 166 -7.75 -15.87 -16.16
C ILE A 166 -7.27 -16.74 -17.32
N LEU A 167 -8.09 -16.91 -18.36
CA LEU A 167 -7.74 -17.72 -19.53
C LEU A 167 -6.50 -17.16 -20.27
N LEU A 168 -6.40 -15.83 -20.41
CA LEU A 168 -5.23 -15.17 -20.99
C LEU A 168 -3.96 -15.44 -20.16
N GLN A 169 -4.05 -15.33 -18.84
CA GLN A 169 -2.93 -15.61 -17.94
C GLN A 169 -2.53 -17.08 -17.94
N LEU A 170 -3.48 -18.01 -18.07
CA LEU A 170 -3.20 -19.43 -18.25
C LEU A 170 -2.48 -19.74 -19.57
N GLN A 171 -2.83 -19.02 -20.65
CA GLN A 171 -2.08 -19.12 -21.90
C GLN A 171 -0.66 -18.58 -21.75
N LYS A 172 -0.48 -17.46 -21.02
CA LYS A 172 0.85 -16.93 -20.69
C LYS A 172 1.65 -17.96 -19.88
N TYR A 173 1.07 -18.53 -18.81
CA TYR A 173 1.71 -19.58 -18.01
C TYR A 173 2.18 -20.76 -18.85
N LYS A 174 1.33 -21.30 -19.73
CA LYS A 174 1.71 -22.42 -20.60
C LYS A 174 2.88 -22.09 -21.52
N LYS A 175 2.94 -20.86 -22.05
CA LYS A 175 4.06 -20.39 -22.87
C LYS A 175 5.34 -20.28 -22.03
N GLU A 176 5.28 -19.63 -20.88
CA GLU A 176 6.43 -19.47 -19.98
C GLU A 176 6.94 -20.81 -19.47
N ALA A 177 6.05 -21.72 -19.05
CA ALA A 177 6.42 -23.05 -18.59
C ALA A 177 7.09 -23.89 -19.69
N ALA A 178 6.62 -23.79 -20.94
CA ALA A 178 7.27 -24.46 -22.07
C ALA A 178 8.66 -23.88 -22.37
N THR A 179 8.82 -22.56 -22.26
CA THR A 179 10.14 -21.89 -22.40
C THR A 179 11.09 -22.33 -21.29
N PHE A 180 10.63 -22.33 -20.04
CA PHE A 180 11.40 -22.78 -18.90
C PHE A 180 11.84 -24.24 -19.05
N GLN A 181 10.95 -25.14 -19.48
CA GLN A 181 11.27 -26.55 -19.69
C GLN A 181 12.34 -26.74 -20.77
N LYS A 182 12.25 -26.01 -21.90
CA LYS A 182 13.28 -26.05 -22.95
C LYS A 182 14.63 -25.55 -22.45
N LEU A 183 14.64 -24.45 -21.69
CA LEU A 183 15.87 -23.91 -21.12
C LEU A 183 16.47 -24.86 -20.08
N LYS A 184 15.63 -25.51 -19.28
CA LYS A 184 16.04 -26.49 -18.27
C LYS A 184 16.77 -27.69 -18.89
N GLU A 185 16.32 -28.18 -20.04
CA GLU A 185 16.94 -29.30 -20.76
C GLU A 185 18.31 -28.94 -21.37
N GLN A 186 18.57 -27.65 -21.59
CA GLN A 186 19.79 -27.15 -22.25
C GLN A 186 20.78 -26.48 -21.28
N ALA A 187 20.39 -26.26 -20.02
CA ALA A 187 21.15 -25.50 -19.04
C ALA A 187 22.17 -26.35 -18.28
N SER A 188 23.32 -25.75 -17.96
CA SER A 188 24.17 -26.23 -16.88
C SER A 188 23.53 -25.91 -15.51
N GLU A 189 23.93 -26.62 -14.45
CA GLU A 189 23.40 -26.44 -13.09
C GLU A 189 23.40 -24.96 -12.63
N TYR A 190 24.50 -24.24 -12.91
CA TYR A 190 24.61 -22.81 -12.59
C TYR A 190 23.59 -21.93 -13.32
N ARG A 191 23.27 -22.20 -14.60
CA ARG A 191 22.27 -21.42 -15.35
C ARG A 191 20.84 -21.77 -14.93
N LEU A 192 20.62 -22.99 -14.45
CA LEU A 192 19.32 -23.48 -14.03
C LEU A 192 18.80 -22.71 -12.81
N GLU A 193 19.67 -22.36 -11.87
CA GLU A 193 19.32 -21.51 -10.72
C GLU A 193 18.90 -20.09 -11.17
N MET A 194 19.65 -19.49 -12.09
CA MET A 194 19.33 -18.17 -12.65
C MET A 194 17.98 -18.16 -13.39
N TYR A 195 17.71 -19.19 -14.20
CA TYR A 195 16.40 -19.34 -14.86
C TYR A 195 15.29 -19.54 -13.84
N THR A 196 15.49 -20.39 -12.83
CA THR A 196 14.49 -20.63 -11.79
C THR A 196 14.09 -19.34 -11.08
N ARG A 197 15.05 -18.49 -10.72
CA ARG A 197 14.77 -17.18 -10.10
C ARG A 197 13.96 -16.26 -11.02
N THR A 198 14.32 -16.18 -12.30
CA THR A 198 13.67 -15.32 -13.29
C THR A 198 12.22 -15.76 -13.56
N PHE A 199 12.02 -17.07 -13.78
CA PHE A 199 10.71 -17.63 -14.05
C PHE A 199 9.83 -17.67 -12.79
N SER A 200 10.40 -17.80 -11.60
CA SER A 200 9.65 -17.74 -10.34
C SER A 200 8.89 -16.42 -10.20
N ALA A 201 9.54 -15.28 -10.45
CA ALA A 201 8.88 -13.97 -10.43
C ALA A 201 7.74 -13.90 -11.45
N SER A 202 7.99 -14.33 -12.69
CA SER A 202 6.98 -14.36 -13.75
C SER A 202 5.79 -15.27 -13.40
N PHE A 203 6.04 -16.43 -12.81
CA PHE A 203 4.98 -17.34 -12.37
C PHE A 203 4.18 -16.74 -11.22
N GLN A 204 4.82 -16.08 -10.25
CA GLN A 204 4.12 -15.41 -9.16
C GLN A 204 3.22 -14.27 -9.65
N GLU A 205 3.66 -13.46 -10.62
CA GLU A 205 2.82 -12.44 -11.24
C GLU A 205 1.59 -13.06 -11.93
N ILE A 206 1.80 -14.12 -12.69
CA ILE A 206 0.72 -14.84 -13.37
C ILE A 206 -0.26 -15.41 -12.34
N PHE A 207 0.25 -16.02 -11.27
CA PHE A 207 -0.57 -16.63 -10.23
C PHE A 207 -1.39 -15.61 -9.46
N SER A 208 -0.76 -14.49 -9.08
CA SER A 208 -1.43 -13.36 -8.43
C SER A 208 -2.53 -12.78 -9.32
N SER A 209 -2.27 -12.67 -10.62
CA SER A 209 -3.25 -12.19 -11.59
C SER A 209 -4.45 -13.14 -11.72
N ILE A 210 -4.22 -14.46 -11.76
CA ILE A 210 -5.30 -15.45 -11.84
C ILE A 210 -6.14 -15.43 -10.55
N ARG A 211 -5.50 -15.46 -9.38
CA ARG A 211 -6.19 -15.39 -8.08
C ARG A 211 -7.07 -14.14 -7.99
N ARG A 212 -6.53 -12.98 -8.35
CA ARG A 212 -7.27 -11.70 -8.38
C ARG A 212 -8.53 -11.78 -9.24
N ASN A 213 -8.40 -12.19 -10.49
CA ASN A 213 -9.54 -12.24 -11.40
C ASN A 213 -10.56 -13.31 -10.95
N TYR A 214 -10.12 -14.39 -10.34
CA TYR A 214 -11.01 -15.42 -9.82
C TYR A 214 -11.82 -14.93 -8.61
N GLN A 215 -11.17 -14.22 -7.67
CA GLN A 215 -11.86 -13.57 -6.56
C GLN A 215 -12.86 -12.52 -7.04
N GLU A 216 -12.50 -11.72 -8.04
CA GLU A 216 -13.39 -10.75 -8.66
C GLU A 216 -14.62 -11.43 -9.30
N TYR A 217 -14.42 -12.55 -9.98
CA TYR A 217 -15.51 -13.35 -10.53
C TYR A 217 -16.42 -13.91 -9.43
N GLN A 218 -15.83 -14.51 -8.39
CA GLN A 218 -16.57 -15.07 -7.28
C GLN A 218 -17.39 -14.01 -6.55
N ALA A 219 -16.79 -12.86 -6.19
CA ALA A 219 -17.49 -11.77 -5.50
C ALA A 219 -18.72 -11.28 -6.27
N ARG A 220 -18.64 -11.20 -7.60
CA ARG A 220 -19.79 -10.84 -8.46
C ARG A 220 -20.87 -11.91 -8.50
N LYS A 221 -20.50 -13.20 -8.44
CA LYS A 221 -21.43 -14.33 -8.56
C LYS A 221 -22.08 -14.73 -7.23
N THR A 222 -21.34 -14.66 -6.12
CA THR A 222 -21.84 -14.93 -4.77
C THR A 222 -22.58 -13.74 -4.17
N GLY A 223 -22.52 -12.57 -4.82
CA GLY A 223 -23.13 -11.34 -4.31
C GLY A 223 -22.46 -10.82 -3.05
N THR A 224 -21.25 -11.31 -2.72
CA THR A 224 -20.46 -10.74 -1.61
C THR A 224 -20.06 -9.34 -2.02
N PRO A 225 -20.64 -8.28 -1.42
CA PRO A 225 -20.37 -6.93 -1.87
C PRO A 225 -18.90 -6.63 -1.61
N LEU A 226 -18.22 -6.02 -2.59
CA LEU A 226 -16.97 -5.30 -2.29
C LEU A 226 -17.23 -4.40 -1.09
N MET A 227 -16.30 -4.39 -0.13
CA MET A 227 -16.45 -3.52 1.03
C MET A 227 -16.58 -2.08 0.55
N ASP A 228 -17.62 -1.36 0.98
CA ASP A 228 -17.74 0.05 0.63
C ASP A 228 -16.67 0.85 1.40
N THR A 229 -15.53 1.10 0.75
CA THR A 229 -14.42 1.87 1.32
C THR A 229 -14.50 3.36 1.01
N SER A 230 -15.63 3.86 0.46
CA SER A 230 -15.74 5.25 0.01
C SER A 230 -15.53 6.26 1.13
N LYS A 231 -16.23 6.08 2.27
CA LYS A 231 -16.08 6.92 3.46
C LYS A 231 -14.67 6.85 4.03
N TRP A 232 -14.10 5.66 4.10
CA TRP A 232 -12.76 5.47 4.62
C TRP A 232 -11.71 6.15 3.73
N SER A 233 -11.84 5.99 2.42
CA SER A 233 -10.99 6.63 1.43
C SER A 233 -11.03 8.16 1.52
N ALA A 234 -12.18 8.75 1.83
CA ALA A 234 -12.29 10.20 2.05
C ALA A 234 -11.50 10.65 3.28
N VAL A 235 -11.60 9.92 4.40
CA VAL A 235 -10.81 10.21 5.61
C VAL A 235 -9.31 10.10 5.35
N VAL A 236 -8.89 9.09 4.57
CA VAL A 236 -7.49 8.93 4.17
C VAL A 236 -6.98 10.13 3.37
N VAL A 237 -7.80 10.70 2.48
CA VAL A 237 -7.43 11.93 1.76
C VAL A 237 -7.28 13.11 2.71
N ASP A 238 -8.21 13.29 3.65
CA ASP A 238 -8.12 14.35 4.68
C ASP A 238 -6.84 14.22 5.52
N GLN A 239 -6.49 13.00 5.95
CA GLN A 239 -5.25 12.71 6.67
C GLN A 239 -4.01 13.02 5.84
N MET A 240 -4.03 12.69 4.56
CA MET A 240 -2.92 12.94 3.66
C MET A 240 -2.71 14.44 3.46
N GLU A 241 -3.80 15.22 3.37
CA GLU A 241 -3.72 16.67 3.29
C GLU A 241 -3.10 17.28 4.55
N GLU A 242 -3.46 16.77 5.74
CA GLU A 242 -2.91 17.26 7.00
C GLU A 242 -1.40 16.95 7.11
N ALA A 243 -0.98 15.72 6.77
CA ALA A 243 0.43 15.37 6.72
C ALA A 243 1.21 16.21 5.68
N HIS A 244 0.61 16.42 4.51
CA HIS A 244 1.19 17.22 3.44
C HIS A 244 1.37 18.69 3.87
N ARG A 245 0.41 19.23 4.61
CA ARG A 245 0.45 20.58 5.16
C ARG A 245 1.62 20.80 6.12
N ILE A 246 1.94 19.80 6.95
CA ILE A 246 3.14 19.83 7.80
C ILE A 246 4.40 19.85 6.92
N HIS A 247 4.50 18.90 5.98
CA HIS A 247 5.62 18.80 5.05
C HIS A 247 5.87 20.11 4.29
N ALA A 248 4.85 20.64 3.62
CA ALA A 248 4.97 21.80 2.75
C ALA A 248 5.30 23.07 3.54
N THR A 249 4.78 23.22 4.77
CA THR A 249 5.12 24.36 5.63
C THR A 249 6.58 24.27 6.08
N ALA A 250 7.02 23.11 6.56
CA ALA A 250 8.41 22.92 6.98
C ALA A 250 9.38 23.13 5.81
N LEU A 251 9.08 22.56 4.63
CA LEU A 251 9.90 22.72 3.43
C LEU A 251 9.95 24.18 2.95
N PHE A 252 8.83 24.90 3.01
CA PHE A 252 8.78 26.32 2.66
C PHE A 252 9.68 27.15 3.59
N LEU A 253 9.59 26.95 4.91
CA LEU A 253 10.42 27.65 5.88
C LEU A 253 11.92 27.34 5.71
N THR A 254 12.26 26.09 5.38
CA THR A 254 13.63 25.70 5.03
C THR A 254 14.14 26.45 3.80
N LYS A 255 13.35 26.54 2.73
CA LYS A 255 13.74 27.17 1.47
C LYS A 255 13.88 28.69 1.57
N GLU A 256 12.93 29.33 2.25
CA GLU A 256 12.95 30.78 2.45
C GLU A 256 13.95 31.23 3.53
N GLN A 257 14.61 30.28 4.22
CA GLN A 257 15.50 30.53 5.36
C GLN A 257 14.86 31.43 6.42
N SER A 258 13.53 31.36 6.54
CA SER A 258 12.78 32.29 7.36
C SER A 258 12.69 31.74 8.78
N ASN A 259 13.12 32.53 9.77
CA ASN A 259 12.96 32.21 11.20
C ASN A 259 11.53 32.49 11.70
N LEU A 260 10.54 32.39 10.81
CA LEU A 260 9.15 32.68 11.12
C LEU A 260 8.55 31.50 11.89
N ARG A 261 8.34 31.74 13.17
CA ARG A 261 7.75 30.78 14.12
C ARG A 261 6.24 30.61 13.93
N GLU A 262 5.55 31.67 13.51
CA GLU A 262 4.08 31.74 13.46
C GLU A 262 3.42 30.62 12.62
N PRO A 263 3.94 30.24 11.43
CA PRO A 263 3.37 29.13 10.67
C PRO A 263 3.45 27.78 11.39
N LEU A 264 4.52 27.52 12.14
CA LEU A 264 4.65 26.29 12.93
C LEU A 264 3.70 26.27 14.13
N VAL A 265 3.54 27.41 14.81
CA VAL A 265 2.57 27.56 15.92
C VAL A 265 1.15 27.35 15.42
N THR A 266 0.84 27.88 14.24
CA THR A 266 -0.45 27.67 13.57
C THR A 266 -0.69 26.19 13.26
N LEU A 267 0.33 25.47 12.81
CA LEU A 267 0.25 24.02 12.62
C LEU A 267 0.06 23.27 13.94
N ALA A 268 0.79 23.63 15.00
CA ALA A 268 0.70 22.97 16.31
C ALA A 268 -0.74 22.96 16.86
N ARG A 269 -1.50 24.04 16.64
CA ARG A 269 -2.91 24.15 17.03
C ARG A 269 -3.84 23.17 16.32
N ARG A 270 -3.38 22.47 15.28
CA ARG A 270 -4.15 21.48 14.51
C ARG A 270 -4.02 20.06 15.05
N ALA A 271 -3.31 19.84 16.16
CA ALA A 271 -3.17 18.52 16.76
C ALA A 271 -4.51 17.83 17.03
N GLU A 272 -5.50 18.57 17.52
CA GLU A 272 -6.87 18.07 17.72
C GLU A 272 -7.55 17.66 16.41
N THR A 273 -7.31 18.40 15.32
CA THR A 273 -7.82 18.04 13.99
C THR A 273 -7.24 16.71 13.53
N ALA A 274 -5.94 16.48 13.69
CA ALA A 274 -5.34 15.19 13.35
C ALA A 274 -5.83 14.05 14.24
N GLY A 275 -6.04 14.29 15.54
CA GLY A 275 -6.68 13.33 16.44
C GLY A 275 -8.06 12.92 15.94
N ALA A 276 -8.92 13.89 15.64
CA ALA A 276 -10.26 13.64 15.10
C ALA A 276 -10.24 12.88 13.75
N LEU A 277 -9.23 13.14 12.91
CA LEU A 277 -9.05 12.39 11.66
C LEU A 277 -8.66 10.92 11.90
N LEU A 278 -7.89 10.62 12.93
CA LEU A 278 -7.55 9.24 13.31
C LEU A 278 -8.75 8.50 13.91
N ASP A 279 -9.58 9.19 14.67
CA ASP A 279 -10.80 8.60 15.23
C ASP A 279 -11.83 8.32 14.12
N ARG A 280 -12.03 9.25 13.18
CA ARG A 280 -12.85 9.05 11.97
C ARG A 280 -12.34 7.88 11.10
N ASP A 281 -11.03 7.66 11.06
CA ASP A 281 -10.42 6.57 10.31
C ASP A 281 -10.72 5.22 10.95
N GLN A 282 -10.66 5.13 12.27
CA GLN A 282 -11.09 3.94 13.02
C GLN A 282 -12.58 3.67 12.86
N GLU A 283 -13.42 4.71 12.95
CA GLU A 283 -14.87 4.59 12.73
C GLU A 283 -15.20 4.12 11.31
N ALA A 284 -14.52 4.67 10.30
CA ALA A 284 -14.69 4.24 8.93
C ALA A 284 -14.23 2.79 8.73
N ALA A 285 -13.11 2.39 9.32
CA ALA A 285 -12.64 1.00 9.29
C ALA A 285 -13.67 0.03 9.90
N ARG A 286 -14.25 0.39 11.06
CA ARG A 286 -15.33 -0.38 11.73
C ARG A 286 -16.57 -0.51 10.86
N ALA A 287 -17.02 0.60 10.28
CA ALA A 287 -18.18 0.62 9.40
C ALA A 287 -17.97 -0.24 8.15
N CYS A 288 -16.75 -0.23 7.59
CA CYS A 288 -16.39 -1.06 6.45
C CYS A 288 -16.33 -2.54 6.84
N ALA A 289 -15.64 -2.87 7.93
CA ALA A 289 -15.31 -4.24 8.30
C ALA A 289 -16.42 -4.98 9.06
N GLY A 290 -17.44 -4.26 9.55
CA GLY A 290 -18.59 -4.84 10.25
C GLY A 290 -18.38 -5.05 11.76
N GLY A 291 -17.29 -4.52 12.33
CA GLY A 291 -16.98 -4.68 13.75
C GLY A 291 -15.58 -4.19 14.13
N ASP A 292 -15.32 -4.13 15.44
CA ASP A 292 -14.02 -3.70 15.98
C ASP A 292 -12.91 -4.69 15.64
N GLN A 293 -13.16 -5.98 15.86
CA GLN A 293 -12.16 -7.02 15.68
C GLN A 293 -11.77 -7.15 14.19
N GLU A 294 -12.74 -7.07 13.30
CA GLU A 294 -12.55 -7.10 11.85
C GLU A 294 -11.82 -5.84 11.38
N ALA A 295 -12.12 -4.67 11.93
CA ALA A 295 -11.40 -3.43 11.61
C ALA A 295 -9.93 -3.49 12.02
N TRP A 296 -9.61 -4.08 13.16
CA TRP A 296 -8.21 -4.28 13.58
C TRP A 296 -7.47 -5.24 12.64
N ARG A 297 -8.09 -6.38 12.31
CA ARG A 297 -7.52 -7.33 11.33
C ARG A 297 -7.28 -6.68 9.98
N LEU A 298 -8.23 -5.89 9.50
CA LEU A 298 -8.11 -5.18 8.24
C LEU A 298 -7.01 -4.11 8.27
N ASN A 299 -6.92 -3.31 9.34
CA ASN A 299 -5.82 -2.35 9.52
C ASN A 299 -4.45 -3.03 9.56
N ARG A 300 -4.35 -4.24 10.13
CA ARG A 300 -3.12 -5.04 10.15
C ARG A 300 -2.75 -5.55 8.75
N ALA A 301 -3.71 -6.10 8.00
CA ALA A 301 -3.44 -6.54 6.62
C ALA A 301 -3.03 -5.38 5.72
N ILE A 302 -3.68 -4.21 5.86
CA ILE A 302 -3.28 -2.99 5.16
C ILE A 302 -1.85 -2.59 5.52
N ALA A 303 -1.45 -2.70 6.80
CA ALA A 303 -0.08 -2.40 7.22
C ALA A 303 0.94 -3.36 6.62
N GLN A 304 0.66 -4.67 6.63
CA GLN A 304 1.52 -5.69 6.06
C GLN A 304 1.71 -5.50 4.55
N GLU A 305 0.62 -5.23 3.82
CA GLU A 305 0.69 -4.95 2.39
C GLU A 305 1.41 -3.63 2.09
N ALA A 306 1.19 -2.59 2.89
CA ALA A 306 1.93 -1.33 2.76
C ALA A 306 3.44 -1.54 3.00
N ALA A 307 3.81 -2.32 4.02
CA ALA A 307 5.20 -2.64 4.31
C ALA A 307 5.86 -3.41 3.17
N ARG A 308 5.17 -4.42 2.62
CA ARG A 308 5.63 -5.20 1.48
C ARG A 308 5.91 -4.28 0.28
N ARG A 309 4.95 -3.41 -0.06
CA ARG A 309 5.12 -2.44 -1.17
C ARG A 309 6.30 -1.48 -0.94
N LEU A 310 6.49 -1.00 0.30
CA LEU A 310 7.61 -0.13 0.63
C LEU A 310 8.96 -0.84 0.43
N LEU A 311 9.10 -2.08 0.93
CA LEU A 311 10.31 -2.88 0.75
C LEU A 311 10.57 -3.17 -0.73
N ASP A 312 9.54 -3.57 -1.48
CA ASP A 312 9.65 -3.80 -2.92
C ASP A 312 10.20 -2.56 -3.65
N TRP A 313 9.77 -1.36 -3.26
CA TRP A 313 10.24 -0.11 -3.87
C TRP A 313 11.66 0.28 -3.45
N THR A 314 12.09 -0.04 -2.23
CA THR A 314 13.44 0.28 -1.74
C THR A 314 14.49 -0.74 -2.15
N ASP A 315 14.08 -1.98 -2.40
CA ASP A 315 14.98 -3.12 -2.67
C ASP A 315 15.09 -3.43 -4.17
N SER A 316 14.18 -2.89 -5.00
CA SER A 316 14.30 -2.98 -6.45
C SER A 316 15.59 -2.26 -6.90
N PRO A 317 16.53 -2.96 -7.57
CA PRO A 317 17.71 -2.31 -8.13
C PRO A 317 17.23 -1.22 -9.10
N HIS A 318 17.92 -0.08 -9.09
CA HIS A 318 17.72 0.91 -10.14
C HIS A 318 17.82 0.18 -11.48
N PRO A 319 16.87 0.35 -12.41
CA PRO A 319 17.13 -0.04 -13.78
C PRO A 319 18.38 0.75 -14.19
N GLU A 320 19.51 0.07 -14.23
CA GLU A 320 20.75 0.65 -14.72
C GLU A 320 20.43 1.20 -16.11
N GLU A 321 20.77 2.47 -16.31
CA GLU A 321 20.67 3.17 -17.59
C GLU A 321 21.26 2.26 -18.67
N SER A 322 20.38 1.60 -19.42
CA SER A 322 20.69 0.80 -20.59
C SER A 322 20.52 1.65 -21.83
#